data_AF-A0A831WBT4-F1
#
_entry.id   AF-A0A831WBT4-F1
#
_cell.length_a   1.000
_cell.length_b   1.000
_cell.length_c   1.000
_cell.angle_alpha   90.00
_cell.angle_beta   90.00
_cell.angle_gamma   90.00
#
_symmetry.space_group_name_H-M   'P 1'
#
loop_
_entity.id
_entity.type
_entity.pdbx_description
1 polymer ?
#
loop_
_entity_poly.entity_id
_entity_poly.type
_entity_poly.pdbx_seq_one_letter_code
_entity_poly.pdbx_strand_id
1 'polypeptide(L)' 'AAGLPDCSGVALGIDRLLMRITGSDHIDQVLAFPLQRA' A
#
# COMPACT_ATOMS: atom_id res chain seq x y z
N ALA A 1 -6.57 -12.59 -32.97
CA ALA A 1 -5.79 -11.86 -31.96
C ALA A 1 -6.38 -12.15 -30.58
N ALA A 2 -5.59 -12.58 -29.61
CA ALA A 2 -6.05 -12.80 -28.24
C ALA A 2 -5.86 -11.49 -27.45
N GLY A 3 -6.92 -10.69 -27.34
CA GLY A 3 -6.93 -9.47 -26.52
C GLY A 3 -7.21 -9.77 -25.05
N LEU A 4 -6.96 -8.80 -24.18
CA LEU A 4 -7.38 -8.85 -22.78
C LEU A 4 -8.91 -8.92 -22.72
N PRO A 5 -9.52 -9.90 -22.02
CA PRO A 5 -10.96 -10.00 -21.89
C PRO A 5 -11.51 -8.86 -21.02
N ASP A 6 -12.83 -8.73 -20.98
CA ASP A 6 -13.49 -7.75 -20.12
C ASP A 6 -13.10 -7.99 -18.64
N CYS A 7 -12.54 -6.98 -17.99
CA CYS A 7 -11.98 -7.09 -16.65
C CYS A 7 -11.97 -5.75 -15.91
N SER A 8 -11.82 -5.81 -14.59
CA SER A 8 -11.67 -4.64 -13.72
C SER A 8 -10.46 -4.83 -12.80
N GLY A 9 -9.73 -3.75 -12.54
CA GLY A 9 -8.55 -3.75 -11.69
C GLY A 9 -8.58 -2.58 -10.70
N VAL A 10 -7.97 -2.79 -9.54
CA VAL A 10 -7.81 -1.77 -8.50
C VAL A 10 -6.39 -1.82 -7.92
N ALA A 11 -5.87 -0.66 -7.54
CA ALA A 11 -4.63 -0.53 -6.77
C ALA A 11 -4.96 -0.11 -5.34
N LEU A 12 -4.37 -0.80 -4.36
CA LEU A 12 -4.55 -0.51 -2.94
C LEU A 12 -3.18 -0.28 -2.28
N GLY A 13 -3.05 0.83 -1.55
CA GLY A 13 -1.86 1.12 -0.75
C GLY A 13 -1.92 0.40 0.60
N ILE A 14 -1.17 -0.70 0.73
CA ILE A 14 -1.17 -1.53 1.95
C ILE A 14 -0.63 -0.78 3.16
N ASP A 15 0.41 0.05 3.01
CA ASP A 15 0.98 0.79 4.15
C ASP A 15 -0.04 1.75 4.76
N ARG A 16 -0.81 2.45 3.92
CA ARG A 16 -1.88 3.33 4.38
C ARG A 16 -3.05 2.57 4.99
N LEU A 17 -3.36 1.37 4.49
CA LEU A 17 -4.34 0.49 5.13
C LEU A 17 -3.86 0.08 6.53
N LEU A 18 -2.59 -0.32 6.66
CA LEU A 18 -1.99 -0.67 7.94
C LEU A 18 -2.05 0.50 8.92
N MET A 19 -1.68 1.72 8.49
CA MET A 19 -1.79 2.92 9.34
C MET A 19 -3.17 3.07 9.96
N ARG A 20 -4.25 2.81 9.19
CA ARG A 20 -5.62 2.89 9.71
C ARG A 20 -5.96 1.76 10.67
N ILE A 21 -5.49 0.54 10.40
CA ILE A 21 -5.70 -0.62 11.28
C ILE A 21 -4.97 -0.44 12.61
N THR A 22 -3.75 0.13 12.58
CA THR A 22 -2.89 0.29 13.76
C THR A 22 -3.06 1.62 14.48
N GLY A 23 -3.85 2.56 13.92
CA GLY A 23 -4.00 3.89 14.48
C GLY A 23 -2.74 4.75 14.37
N SER A 24 -1.93 4.54 13.32
CA SER A 24 -0.71 5.29 13.05
C SER A 24 -0.97 6.53 12.18
N ASP A 25 -0.30 7.63 12.50
CA ASP A 25 -0.50 8.93 11.84
C ASP A 25 0.54 9.20 10.74
N HIS A 26 1.68 8.51 10.76
CA HIS A 26 2.75 8.65 9.77
C HIS A 26 3.20 7.30 9.20
N ILE A 27 3.51 7.27 7.90
CA ILE A 27 3.86 6.04 7.17
C ILE A 27 5.13 5.37 7.72
N ASP A 28 6.08 6.15 8.24
CA ASP A 28 7.31 5.64 8.85
C ASP A 28 7.06 4.75 10.07
N GLN A 29 5.88 4.84 10.68
CA GLN A 29 5.48 4.04 11.84
C GLN A 29 5.06 2.61 11.45
N VAL A 30 4.78 2.35 10.16
CA VAL A 30 4.39 1.03 9.64
C VAL A 30 5.43 0.42 8.69
N LEU A 31 6.52 1.14 8.39
CA LEU A 31 7.64 0.63 7.62
C LEU A 31 8.69 0.00 8.55
N ALA A 32 9.20 -1.17 8.19
CA ALA A 32 10.27 -1.82 8.94
C ALA A 32 11.57 -0.99 8.94
N PHE A 33 11.87 -0.32 7.82
CA PHE A 33 13.05 0.51 7.62
C PHE A 33 12.64 1.82 6.93
N PRO A 34 12.27 2.86 7.70
CA PRO A 34 11.91 4.16 7.13
C PRO A 34 13.14 4.85 6.52
N LEU A 35 12.94 5.70 5.52
CA LEU A 35 14.00 6.32 4.73
C LEU A 35 15.06 7.03 5.58
N GLN A 36 14.66 7.70 6.66
CA GLN A 36 15.57 8.40 7.58
C GLN A 36 16.56 7.48 8.32
N ARG A 37 16.38 6.15 8.26
CA ARG A 37 17.20 5.14 8.95
C ARG A 37 17.63 3.98 8.02
N ALA A 38 17.43 4.13 6.71
CA ALA A 38 17.80 3.15 5.69
C ALA A 38 19.26 3.29 5.25
#